data_AF-A0A7V9QED0-F1
#
_entry.id   AF-A0A7V9QED0-F1
#
_cell.length_a   1.000
_cell.length_b   1.000
_cell.length_c   1.000
_cell.angle_alpha   90.00
_cell.angle_beta   90.00
_cell.angle_gamma   90.00
#
_symmetry.space_group_name_H-M   'P 1'
#
loop_
_entity.id
_entity.type
_entity.pdbx_description
1 polymer ?
#
loop_
_entity_poly.entity_id
_entity_poly.type
_entity_poly.pdbx_seq_one_letter_code
_entity_poly.pdbx_strand_id
1 'polypeptide(L)'
;MSPGSMEISGSEAASHRGPPPGGDRSMGRLGRDFVFAFHAAMRVLQLYPLENQAVQRSLVELETVARELANRESGILLRYVGDFCFVNDLRLRIDLTTYATFGAVGRTLRRHGIGRVEADAHPSREEWIALLSLLLAEPSTSDPFGRLQERMFVSSIDRIRVAPEQDAPPQPREHEAREAAHRTYTESVAVARDTMMGVRMGRGVSVRRVKRTLQRIVDQVLNNESSMIGMTALRDYDQYTFAHSVNVCIFSIALGKKLALSKHELYELGLGALMHDLGKMKMPIEVTTKPGALAEAEWDMIREHPTEGLLALLEMSSFGDLPLRGMLIAYEHHMKIDLTGYPRSRRPRDPTLFSRIVSVTDGFDAATTRRSYQTTPNLPDAVLREMSENPARGLDLLLVKAFVSMIGFYPVGSVVILDTFELAVVIAPSTRPDA
;
A
#
# COMPACT_ATOMS: atom_id res chain seq x y z
N MET A 1 -47.41 15.20 -46.73
CA MET A 1 -46.51 15.78 -47.75
C MET A 1 -45.15 15.94 -47.09
N SER A 2 -44.12 15.27 -47.62
CA SER A 2 -42.73 15.40 -47.18
C SER A 2 -42.26 16.87 -47.27
N PRO A 3 -41.31 17.25 -46.42
CA PRO A 3 -39.89 17.29 -46.83
C PRO A 3 -39.00 16.75 -45.68
N GLY A 4 -37.74 16.38 -45.82
CA GLY A 4 -36.75 16.42 -46.87
C GLY A 4 -35.50 15.78 -46.26
N SER A 5 -34.80 14.99 -47.08
CA SER A 5 -33.58 14.26 -46.81
C SER A 5 -32.43 15.11 -46.27
N MET A 6 -31.70 14.58 -45.28
CA MET A 6 -30.28 14.91 -45.08
C MET A 6 -29.54 13.65 -44.62
N GLU A 7 -28.77 13.08 -45.54
CA GLU A 7 -27.79 12.03 -45.29
C GLU A 7 -26.65 12.59 -44.42
N ILE A 8 -26.26 11.86 -43.38
CA ILE A 8 -24.96 12.03 -42.73
C ILE A 8 -24.20 10.71 -42.85
N SER A 9 -23.08 10.83 -43.56
CA SER A 9 -22.01 9.86 -43.76
C SER A 9 -21.29 9.52 -42.45
N GLY A 10 -20.96 8.24 -42.28
CA GLY A 10 -19.69 7.76 -41.74
C GLY A 10 -19.44 7.85 -40.24
N SER A 11 -19.32 6.69 -39.59
CA SER A 11 -18.18 6.39 -38.70
C SER A 11 -18.27 4.93 -38.26
N GLU A 12 -17.24 4.16 -38.61
CA GLU A 12 -17.02 2.80 -38.17
C GLU A 12 -17.09 2.70 -36.64
N ALA A 13 -17.86 1.71 -36.17
CA ALA A 13 -17.90 1.32 -34.77
C ALA A 13 -16.55 0.69 -34.40
N ALA A 14 -15.63 1.48 -33.86
CA ALA A 14 -14.46 0.98 -33.16
C ALA A 14 -14.95 0.25 -31.89
N SER A 15 -14.97 -1.08 -31.96
CA SER A 15 -15.26 -1.95 -30.83
C SER A 15 -14.19 -1.73 -29.74
N HIS A 16 -14.55 -0.98 -28.69
CA HIS A 16 -13.80 -0.99 -27.43
C HIS A 16 -13.97 -2.36 -26.77
N ARG A 17 -13.13 -3.32 -27.18
CA ARG A 17 -12.87 -4.52 -26.40
C ARG A 17 -11.96 -4.10 -25.25
N GLY A 18 -12.52 -4.01 -24.05
CA GLY A 18 -11.71 -3.97 -22.83
C GLY A 18 -10.78 -5.19 -22.76
N PRO A 19 -9.63 -5.09 -22.05
CA PRO A 19 -8.67 -6.17 -21.98
C PRO A 19 -9.31 -7.43 -21.37
N PRO A 20 -8.97 -8.63 -21.87
CA PRO A 20 -9.58 -9.87 -21.40
C PRO A 20 -9.27 -10.09 -19.91
N PRO A 21 -10.23 -10.59 -19.12
CA PRO A 21 -10.08 -10.78 -17.68
C PRO A 21 -9.16 -11.97 -17.40
N GLY A 22 -7.85 -11.75 -17.43
CA GLY A 22 -6.85 -12.79 -17.15
C GLY A 22 -5.41 -12.42 -17.49
N GLY A 23 -5.19 -11.61 -18.54
CA GLY A 23 -3.85 -11.25 -19.02
C GLY A 23 -3.04 -10.42 -18.03
N ASP A 24 -3.68 -9.39 -17.45
CA ASP A 24 -3.05 -8.41 -16.55
C ASP A 24 -2.55 -9.03 -15.23
N ARG A 25 -3.27 -10.04 -14.70
CA ARG A 25 -2.84 -10.79 -13.50
C ARG A 25 -1.65 -11.70 -13.75
N SER A 26 -1.58 -12.31 -14.93
CA SER A 26 -0.43 -13.12 -15.34
C SER A 26 0.79 -12.24 -15.53
N MET A 27 0.61 -11.05 -16.13
CA MET A 27 1.71 -10.13 -16.39
C MET A 27 2.26 -9.50 -15.11
N GLY A 28 1.38 -9.14 -14.17
CA GLY A 28 1.81 -8.66 -12.85
C GLY A 28 2.49 -9.72 -11.98
N ARG A 29 2.30 -11.02 -12.27
CA ARG A 29 3.10 -12.08 -11.65
C ARG A 29 4.48 -12.15 -12.30
N LEU A 30 4.54 -12.23 -13.63
CA LEU A 30 5.79 -12.29 -14.39
C LEU A 30 6.73 -11.10 -14.12
N GLY A 31 6.19 -9.88 -14.07
CA GLY A 31 6.99 -8.71 -13.74
C GLY A 31 7.56 -8.75 -12.32
N ARG A 32 6.81 -9.29 -11.35
CA ARG A 32 7.34 -9.49 -9.98
C ARG A 32 8.43 -10.56 -9.95
N ASP A 33 8.19 -11.68 -10.62
CA ASP A 33 9.17 -12.77 -10.72
C ASP A 33 10.48 -12.27 -11.37
N PHE A 34 10.38 -11.39 -12.37
CA PHE A 34 11.54 -10.76 -13.01
C PHE A 34 12.36 -9.94 -12.01
N VAL A 35 11.72 -9.04 -11.23
CA VAL A 35 12.42 -8.23 -10.22
C VAL A 35 13.05 -9.10 -9.13
N PHE A 36 12.38 -10.19 -8.72
CA PHE A 36 12.92 -11.16 -7.77
C PHE A 36 14.13 -11.90 -8.32
N ALA A 37 14.05 -12.44 -9.54
CA ALA A 37 15.15 -13.15 -10.18
C ALA A 37 16.35 -12.20 -10.40
N PHE A 38 16.08 -10.95 -10.77
CA PHE A 38 17.11 -9.91 -10.92
C PHE A 38 17.82 -9.63 -9.59
N HIS A 39 17.07 -9.43 -8.50
CA HIS A 39 17.64 -9.23 -7.17
C HIS A 39 18.39 -10.46 -6.66
N ALA A 40 17.83 -11.66 -6.83
CA ALA A 40 18.46 -12.91 -6.42
C ALA A 40 19.79 -13.12 -7.15
N ALA A 41 19.83 -12.91 -8.47
CA ALA A 41 21.05 -13.00 -9.26
C ALA A 41 22.13 -12.03 -8.77
N MET A 42 21.78 -10.75 -8.51
CA MET A 42 22.73 -9.79 -7.91
C MET A 42 23.26 -10.28 -6.55
N ARG A 43 22.38 -10.76 -5.67
CA ARG A 43 22.76 -11.17 -4.32
C ARG A 43 23.68 -12.38 -4.30
N VAL A 44 23.41 -13.38 -5.12
CA VAL A 44 24.23 -14.59 -5.18
C VAL A 44 25.57 -14.29 -5.88
N LEU A 45 25.57 -13.46 -6.93
CA LEU A 45 26.80 -13.01 -7.61
C LEU A 45 27.70 -12.15 -6.71
N GLN A 46 27.12 -11.41 -5.75
CA GLN A 46 27.87 -10.67 -4.74
C GLN A 46 28.58 -11.60 -3.74
N LEU A 47 28.03 -12.79 -3.48
CA LEU A 47 28.49 -13.70 -2.43
C LEU A 47 29.42 -14.81 -2.93
N TYR A 48 29.30 -15.20 -4.20
CA TYR A 48 29.97 -16.37 -4.76
C TYR A 48 30.55 -16.08 -6.15
N PRO A 49 31.62 -16.78 -6.55
CA PRO A 49 32.19 -16.66 -7.89
C PRO A 49 31.24 -17.22 -8.95
N LEU A 50 31.44 -16.81 -10.21
CA LEU A 50 30.53 -17.11 -11.33
C LEU A 50 30.32 -18.61 -11.53
N GLU A 51 31.34 -19.44 -11.29
CA GLU A 51 31.31 -20.90 -11.47
C GLU A 51 30.44 -21.61 -10.43
N ASN A 52 30.03 -20.93 -9.35
CA ASN A 52 29.23 -21.51 -8.29
C ASN A 52 27.84 -21.93 -8.83
N GLN A 53 27.41 -23.16 -8.50
CA GLN A 53 26.12 -23.69 -8.94
C GLN A 53 24.92 -22.81 -8.53
N ALA A 54 24.96 -22.15 -7.38
CA ALA A 54 23.90 -21.24 -6.95
C ALA A 54 23.81 -20.02 -7.87
N VAL A 55 24.95 -19.41 -8.23
CA VAL A 55 25.00 -18.28 -9.19
C VAL A 55 24.45 -18.73 -10.53
N GLN A 56 24.92 -19.89 -11.01
CA GLN A 56 24.48 -20.44 -12.29
C GLN A 56 22.97 -20.66 -12.33
N ARG A 57 22.37 -21.21 -11.26
CA ARG A 57 20.92 -21.41 -11.15
C ARG A 57 20.14 -20.09 -11.15
N SER A 58 20.56 -19.10 -10.35
CA SER A 58 19.86 -17.80 -10.29
C SER A 58 19.93 -17.04 -11.62
N LEU A 59 21.04 -17.16 -12.37
CA LEU A 59 21.14 -16.58 -13.71
C LEU A 59 20.21 -17.26 -14.72
N VAL A 60 20.07 -18.59 -14.66
CA VAL A 60 19.13 -19.33 -15.52
C VAL A 60 17.69 -18.93 -15.21
N GLU A 61 17.36 -18.75 -13.93
CA GLU A 61 16.03 -18.27 -13.50
C GLU A 61 15.74 -16.86 -14.04
N LEU A 62 16.69 -15.92 -13.88
CA LEU A 62 16.58 -14.57 -14.46
C LEU A 62 16.38 -14.62 -15.98
N GLU A 63 17.18 -15.40 -16.69
CA GLU A 63 17.08 -15.54 -18.15
C GLU A 63 15.72 -16.12 -18.57
N THR A 64 15.23 -17.12 -17.84
CA THR A 64 13.95 -17.77 -18.13
C THR A 64 12.80 -16.78 -17.98
N VAL A 65 12.74 -16.06 -16.86
CA VAL A 65 11.67 -15.09 -16.59
C VAL A 65 11.78 -13.87 -17.53
N ALA A 66 13.00 -13.37 -17.77
CA ALA A 66 13.22 -12.29 -18.72
C ALA A 66 12.73 -12.66 -20.12
N ARG A 67 13.04 -13.87 -20.60
CA ARG A 67 12.60 -14.36 -21.90
C ARG A 67 11.09 -14.52 -21.98
N GLU A 68 10.45 -15.04 -20.94
CA GLU A 68 8.99 -15.15 -20.92
C GLU A 68 8.32 -13.76 -20.99
N LEU A 69 8.84 -12.80 -20.24
CA LEU A 69 8.34 -11.43 -20.24
C LEU A 69 8.52 -10.75 -21.60
N ALA A 70 9.73 -10.86 -22.17
CA ALA A 70 10.08 -10.23 -23.43
C ALA A 70 9.31 -10.82 -24.63
N ASN A 71 9.00 -12.12 -24.60
CA ASN A 71 8.16 -12.76 -25.61
C ASN A 71 6.69 -12.31 -25.58
N ARG A 72 6.20 -11.81 -24.43
CA ARG A 72 4.81 -11.35 -24.31
C ARG A 72 4.63 -9.90 -24.74
N GLU A 73 5.60 -9.03 -24.44
CA GLU A 73 5.49 -7.58 -24.66
C GLU A 73 6.58 -7.01 -25.60
N SER A 74 7.27 -7.87 -26.35
CA SER A 74 8.32 -7.50 -27.32
C SER A 74 9.51 -6.76 -26.72
N GLY A 75 9.75 -6.94 -25.42
CA GLY A 75 10.84 -6.29 -24.68
C GLY A 75 10.57 -6.24 -23.17
N ILE A 76 11.54 -5.70 -22.44
CA ILE A 76 11.50 -5.50 -20.99
C ILE A 76 11.90 -4.05 -20.70
N LEU A 77 11.07 -3.33 -19.98
CA LEU A 77 11.35 -2.00 -19.47
C LEU A 77 11.15 -2.03 -17.96
N LEU A 78 12.23 -2.10 -17.20
CA LEU A 78 12.19 -1.92 -15.75
C LEU A 78 12.40 -0.44 -15.44
N ARG A 79 11.39 0.23 -14.88
CA ARG A 79 11.44 1.65 -14.53
C ARG A 79 11.09 1.86 -13.07
N TYR A 80 11.85 2.72 -12.39
CA TYR A 80 11.51 3.20 -11.05
C TYR A 80 11.12 4.67 -11.11
N VAL A 81 9.96 5.01 -10.56
CA VAL A 81 9.48 6.38 -10.36
C VAL A 81 9.21 6.53 -8.86
N GLY A 82 10.08 7.23 -8.13
CA GLY A 82 10.08 7.16 -6.67
C GLY A 82 10.26 5.71 -6.17
N ASP A 83 9.32 5.21 -5.37
CA ASP A 83 9.29 3.82 -4.89
C ASP A 83 8.44 2.90 -5.77
N PHE A 84 7.84 3.43 -6.83
CA PHE A 84 6.97 2.66 -7.71
C PHE A 84 7.81 1.98 -8.78
N CYS A 85 7.72 0.65 -8.79
CA CYS A 85 8.35 -0.20 -9.79
C CYS A 85 7.36 -0.48 -10.91
N PHE A 86 7.81 -0.22 -12.13
CA PHE A 86 7.09 -0.53 -13.36
C PHE A 86 7.90 -1.56 -14.13
N VAL A 87 7.20 -2.57 -14.64
CA VAL A 87 7.72 -3.47 -15.65
C VAL A 87 6.85 -3.28 -16.88
N ASN A 88 7.45 -2.79 -17.96
CA ASN A 88 6.76 -2.25 -19.11
C ASN A 88 5.75 -1.18 -18.68
N ASP A 89 4.52 -1.23 -19.19
CA ASP A 89 3.47 -0.29 -18.81
C ASP A 89 2.75 -0.69 -17.51
N LEU A 90 3.12 -1.84 -16.93
CA LEU A 90 2.47 -2.36 -15.74
C LEU A 90 3.17 -1.91 -14.45
N ARG A 91 2.44 -1.16 -13.64
CA ARG A 91 2.85 -0.88 -12.26
C ARG A 91 2.75 -2.14 -11.41
N LEU A 92 3.89 -2.57 -10.87
CA LEU A 92 3.92 -3.71 -9.96
C LEU A 92 3.39 -3.32 -8.59
N ARG A 93 2.53 -4.17 -8.04
CA ARG A 93 2.03 -4.03 -6.67
C ARG A 93 3.11 -4.52 -5.71
N ILE A 94 3.48 -3.64 -4.78
CA ILE A 94 4.42 -3.94 -3.70
C ILE A 94 3.62 -4.22 -2.43
N ASP A 95 4.00 -5.31 -1.77
CA ASP A 95 3.51 -5.77 -0.48
C ASP A 95 4.63 -5.73 0.57
N LEU A 96 4.32 -6.07 1.82
CA LEU A 96 5.28 -6.00 2.92
C LEU A 96 6.50 -6.93 2.73
N THR A 97 6.31 -8.05 2.05
CA THR A 97 7.37 -9.05 1.84
C THR A 97 8.30 -8.67 0.69
N THR A 98 7.75 -8.00 -0.32
CA THR A 98 8.43 -7.60 -1.54
C THR A 98 9.12 -6.24 -1.42
N TYR A 99 8.66 -5.37 -0.52
CA TYR A 99 9.18 -4.00 -0.38
C TYR A 99 10.71 -3.92 -0.27
N ALA A 100 11.32 -4.77 0.58
CA ALA A 100 12.77 -4.77 0.76
C ALA A 100 13.53 -5.15 -0.52
N THR A 101 13.04 -6.14 -1.26
CA THR A 101 13.61 -6.60 -2.54
C THR A 101 13.52 -5.51 -3.60
N PHE A 102 12.33 -4.94 -3.78
CA PHE A 102 12.09 -3.89 -4.78
C PHE A 102 12.90 -2.63 -4.45
N GLY A 103 12.92 -2.23 -3.17
CA GLY A 103 13.74 -1.12 -2.70
C GLY A 103 15.24 -1.38 -2.90
N ALA A 104 15.72 -2.61 -2.71
CA ALA A 104 17.12 -2.96 -2.96
C ALA A 104 17.51 -2.82 -4.44
N VAL A 105 16.67 -3.30 -5.37
CA VAL A 105 16.89 -3.12 -6.81
C VAL A 105 16.88 -1.64 -7.18
N GLY A 106 15.85 -0.90 -6.75
CA GLY A 106 15.76 0.54 -6.99
C GLY A 106 16.96 1.32 -6.48
N ARG A 107 17.45 1.02 -5.26
CA ARG A 107 18.67 1.63 -4.70
C ARG A 107 19.91 1.35 -5.54
N THR A 108 20.09 0.11 -5.98
CA THR A 108 21.25 -0.26 -6.79
C THR A 108 21.26 0.51 -8.10
N LEU A 109 20.11 0.62 -8.78
CA LEU A 109 19.98 1.38 -10.02
C LEU A 109 20.25 2.88 -9.79
N ARG A 110 19.60 3.48 -8.78
CA ARG A 110 19.74 4.91 -8.43
C ARG A 110 21.17 5.30 -8.09
N ARG A 111 21.92 4.43 -7.40
CA ARG A 111 23.32 4.68 -7.04
C ARG A 111 24.22 4.82 -8.27
N HIS A 112 23.84 4.23 -9.39
CA HIS A 112 24.50 4.40 -10.70
C HIS A 112 23.79 5.43 -11.60
N GLY A 113 22.85 6.22 -11.05
CA GLY A 113 22.10 7.23 -11.80
C GLY A 113 21.09 6.68 -12.81
N ILE A 114 20.71 5.40 -12.69
CA ILE A 114 19.80 4.73 -13.63
C ILE A 114 18.35 4.92 -13.18
N GLY A 115 17.51 5.47 -14.07
CA GLY A 115 16.06 5.55 -13.87
C GLY A 115 15.27 4.43 -14.54
N ARG A 116 15.81 3.88 -15.63
CA ARG A 116 15.21 2.75 -16.35
C ARG A 116 16.26 1.84 -17.00
N VAL A 117 15.92 0.55 -17.04
CA VAL A 117 16.66 -0.51 -17.73
C VAL A 117 15.74 -1.07 -18.80
N GLU A 118 16.18 -1.02 -20.05
CA GLU A 118 15.48 -1.52 -21.23
C GLU A 118 16.23 -2.73 -21.77
N ALA A 119 15.54 -3.84 -22.03
CA ALA A 119 16.11 -4.98 -22.72
C ALA A 119 15.23 -5.39 -23.90
N ASP A 120 15.88 -5.72 -25.01
CA ASP A 120 15.20 -6.22 -26.21
C ASP A 120 14.64 -7.64 -25.97
N ALA A 121 14.06 -8.27 -26.99
CA ALA A 121 13.38 -9.56 -26.86
C ALA A 121 14.26 -10.71 -26.30
N HIS A 122 15.59 -10.64 -26.45
CA HIS A 122 16.50 -11.76 -26.14
C HIS A 122 17.91 -11.32 -25.67
N PRO A 123 18.06 -10.62 -24.52
CA PRO A 123 19.37 -10.36 -23.94
C PRO A 123 20.09 -11.68 -23.63
N SER A 124 21.38 -11.74 -23.96
CA SER A 124 22.21 -12.91 -23.70
C SER A 124 22.54 -13.04 -22.22
N ARG A 125 22.91 -14.26 -21.80
CA ARG A 125 23.37 -14.52 -20.44
C ARG A 125 24.61 -13.70 -20.07
N GLU A 126 25.52 -13.51 -21.02
CA GLU A 126 26.74 -12.73 -20.85
C GLU A 126 26.42 -11.26 -20.58
N GLU A 127 25.43 -10.69 -21.29
CA GLU A 127 24.97 -9.32 -21.06
C GLU A 127 24.33 -9.14 -19.68
N TRP A 128 23.53 -10.11 -19.21
CA TRP A 128 23.00 -10.09 -17.84
C TRP A 128 24.12 -10.14 -16.81
N ILE A 129 25.09 -11.05 -16.97
CA ILE A 129 26.23 -11.14 -16.04
C ILE A 129 27.01 -9.83 -16.03
N ALA A 130 27.29 -9.26 -17.21
CA ALA A 130 28.02 -8.01 -17.34
C ALA A 130 27.27 -6.87 -16.64
N LEU A 131 25.98 -6.66 -16.94
CA LEU A 131 25.17 -5.64 -16.29
C LEU A 131 25.14 -5.81 -14.76
N LEU A 132 24.82 -7.01 -14.27
CA LEU A 132 24.74 -7.27 -12.83
C LEU A 132 26.09 -7.02 -12.14
N SER A 133 27.20 -7.40 -12.77
CA SER A 133 28.55 -7.15 -12.25
C SER A 133 28.87 -5.65 -12.19
N LEU A 134 28.46 -4.88 -13.21
CA LEU A 134 28.61 -3.43 -13.22
C LEU A 134 27.78 -2.76 -12.10
N LEU A 135 26.55 -3.23 -11.88
CA LEU A 135 25.66 -2.72 -10.84
C LEU A 135 26.17 -3.00 -9.42
N LEU A 136 26.86 -4.13 -9.22
CA LEU A 136 27.47 -4.50 -7.95
C LEU A 136 28.75 -3.71 -7.64
N ALA A 137 29.45 -3.21 -8.67
CA ALA A 137 30.64 -2.39 -8.49
C ALA A 137 30.31 -1.04 -7.83
N GLU A 138 31.33 -0.41 -7.23
CA GLU A 138 31.17 0.94 -6.70
C GLU A 138 30.91 1.96 -7.83
N PRO A 139 29.94 2.87 -7.65
CA PRO A 139 29.66 3.93 -8.62
C PRO A 139 30.81 4.95 -8.66
N SER A 140 30.91 5.67 -9.78
CA SER A 140 31.77 6.86 -9.83
C SER A 140 31.21 7.98 -8.93
N THR A 141 32.08 8.78 -8.32
CA THR A 141 31.69 9.90 -7.45
C THR A 141 31.26 11.16 -8.20
N SER A 142 31.73 11.37 -9.44
CA SER A 142 31.47 12.59 -10.22
C SER A 142 30.38 12.42 -11.27
N ASP A 143 30.37 11.28 -11.96
CA ASP A 143 29.38 10.95 -12.99
C ASP A 143 29.07 9.44 -12.95
N PRO A 144 28.21 8.99 -12.01
CA PRO A 144 27.85 7.59 -11.89
C PRO A 144 27.28 7.00 -13.19
N PHE A 145 26.41 7.74 -13.87
CA PHE A 145 25.67 7.25 -15.03
C PHE A 145 26.54 7.18 -16.29
N GLY A 146 27.26 8.26 -16.63
CA GLY A 146 28.13 8.25 -17.81
C GLY A 146 29.24 7.20 -17.70
N ARG A 147 29.82 7.04 -16.50
CA ARG A 147 30.85 6.01 -16.25
C ARG A 147 30.29 4.59 -16.33
N LEU A 148 29.04 4.37 -15.93
CA LEU A 148 28.38 3.10 -16.15
C LEU A 148 28.19 2.84 -17.66
N GLN A 149 27.69 3.81 -18.42
CA GLN A 149 27.49 3.68 -19.86
C GLN A 149 28.79 3.36 -20.60
N GLU A 150 29.90 4.02 -20.26
CA GLU A 150 31.23 3.69 -20.79
C GLU A 150 31.60 2.23 -20.55
N ARG A 151 31.39 1.74 -19.31
CA ARG A 151 31.70 0.35 -18.95
C ARG A 151 30.75 -0.65 -19.64
N MET A 152 29.49 -0.30 -19.85
CA MET A 152 28.55 -1.12 -20.61
C MET A 152 29.01 -1.27 -22.07
N PHE A 153 29.45 -0.17 -22.69
CA PHE A 153 30.00 -0.18 -24.05
C PHE A 153 31.25 -1.06 -24.16
N VAL A 154 32.20 -0.93 -23.22
CA VAL A 154 33.42 -1.77 -23.18
C VAL A 154 33.09 -3.25 -22.93
N SER A 155 32.01 -3.54 -22.22
CA SER A 155 31.58 -4.92 -21.93
C SER A 155 30.69 -5.52 -23.03
N SER A 156 30.56 -4.85 -24.18
CA SER A 156 29.73 -5.26 -25.32
C SER A 156 28.28 -5.60 -24.94
N ILE A 157 27.65 -4.76 -24.12
CA ILE A 157 26.23 -4.89 -23.78
C ILE A 157 25.39 -4.13 -24.83
N ASP A 158 24.76 -4.86 -25.75
CA ASP A 158 24.08 -4.29 -26.92
C ASP A 158 22.54 -4.29 -26.78
N ARG A 159 22.01 -5.38 -26.21
CA ARG A 159 20.57 -5.67 -26.08
C ARG A 159 19.99 -5.19 -24.76
N ILE A 160 20.82 -4.67 -23.85
CA ILE A 160 20.37 -4.04 -22.61
C ILE A 160 20.86 -2.60 -22.57
N ARG A 161 19.93 -1.66 -22.44
CA ARG A 161 20.17 -0.22 -22.40
C ARG A 161 19.73 0.34 -21.06
N VAL A 162 20.35 1.44 -20.65
CA VAL A 162 19.99 2.18 -19.45
C VAL A 162 19.76 3.65 -19.81
N ALA A 163 18.81 4.28 -19.13
CA ALA A 163 18.58 5.71 -19.24
C ALA A 163 18.61 6.36 -17.85
N PRO A 164 18.99 7.66 -17.77
CA PRO A 164 19.13 8.34 -16.50
C PRO A 164 17.78 8.51 -15.81
N GLU A 165 17.81 8.69 -14.50
CA GLU A 165 16.63 9.12 -13.74
C GLU A 165 16.20 10.51 -14.22
N GLN A 166 14.97 10.63 -14.75
CA GLN A 166 14.42 11.91 -15.20
C GLN A 166 13.84 12.73 -14.05
N ASP A 167 13.52 12.08 -12.93
CA ASP A 167 13.07 12.71 -11.69
C ASP A 167 14.27 12.95 -10.76
N ALA A 168 14.24 14.05 -9.99
CA ALA A 168 15.26 14.28 -8.98
C ALA A 168 15.25 13.13 -7.96
N PRO A 169 16.39 12.46 -7.69
CA PRO A 169 16.43 11.40 -6.69
C PRO A 169 15.94 11.95 -5.34
N PRO A 170 15.15 11.17 -4.57
CA PRO A 170 14.71 11.60 -3.26
C PRO A 170 15.96 11.87 -2.42
N GLN A 171 15.90 12.95 -1.64
CA GLN A 171 17.05 13.34 -0.83
C GLN A 171 17.39 12.23 0.17
N PRO A 172 18.68 12.05 0.56
CA PRO A 172 19.08 11.00 1.50
C PRO A 172 18.23 10.94 2.78
N ARG A 173 17.81 12.11 3.31
CA ARG A 173 16.91 12.22 4.47
C ARG A 173 15.52 11.63 4.22
N GLU A 174 14.97 11.83 3.03
CA GLU A 174 13.65 11.30 2.65
C GLU A 174 13.70 9.77 2.55
N HIS A 175 14.81 9.24 2.03
CA HIS A 175 15.03 7.80 1.97
C HIS A 175 15.11 7.17 3.38
N GLU A 176 15.92 7.74 4.27
CA GLU A 176 16.04 7.28 5.66
C GLU A 176 14.69 7.33 6.39
N ALA A 177 13.91 8.39 6.18
CA ALA A 177 12.56 8.53 6.73
C ALA A 177 11.61 7.43 6.24
N ARG A 178 11.64 7.09 4.94
CA ARG A 178 10.82 6.02 4.36
C ARG A 178 11.21 4.63 4.89
N GLU A 179 12.51 4.35 4.99
CA GLU A 179 13.01 3.09 5.56
C GLU A 179 12.64 2.96 7.05
N ALA A 180 12.67 4.04 7.81
CA ALA A 180 12.19 4.07 9.20
C ALA A 180 10.68 3.84 9.28
N ALA A 181 9.89 4.43 8.37
CA ALA A 181 8.45 4.23 8.27
C ALA A 181 8.11 2.77 7.94
N HIS A 182 8.78 2.17 6.95
CA HIS A 182 8.59 0.77 6.58
C HIS A 182 8.88 -0.19 7.74
N ARG A 183 10.01 -0.01 8.45
CA ARG A 183 10.32 -0.83 9.63
C ARG A 183 9.25 -0.70 10.71
N THR A 184 8.81 0.54 10.98
CA THR A 184 7.77 0.81 11.98
C THR A 184 6.44 0.16 11.58
N TYR A 185 6.04 0.28 10.32
CA TYR A 185 4.80 -0.30 9.79
C TYR A 185 4.83 -1.83 9.88
N THR A 186 5.88 -2.48 9.38
CA THR A 186 6.03 -3.94 9.40
C THR A 186 6.02 -4.51 10.82
N GLU A 187 6.74 -3.87 11.76
CA GLU A 187 6.69 -4.25 13.17
C GLU A 187 5.28 -4.07 13.77
N SER A 188 4.58 -3.00 13.38
CA SER A 188 3.21 -2.72 13.84
C SER A 188 2.22 -3.78 13.37
N VAL A 189 2.29 -4.20 12.12
CA VAL A 189 1.44 -5.27 11.57
C VAL A 189 1.71 -6.59 12.31
N ALA A 190 2.99 -6.93 12.55
CA ALA A 190 3.34 -8.12 13.32
C ALA A 190 2.81 -8.08 14.76
N VAL A 191 2.93 -6.93 15.44
CA VAL A 191 2.43 -6.75 16.82
C VAL A 191 0.90 -6.79 16.87
N ALA A 192 0.21 -6.18 15.90
CA ALA A 192 -1.25 -6.24 15.80
C ALA A 192 -1.72 -7.68 15.60
N ARG A 193 -1.09 -8.42 14.68
CA ARG A 193 -1.36 -9.85 14.46
C ARG A 193 -1.16 -10.69 15.72
N ASP A 194 0.01 -10.58 16.34
CA ASP A 194 0.35 -11.36 17.54
C ASP A 194 -0.65 -11.07 18.67
N THR A 195 -1.06 -9.80 18.81
CA THR A 195 -2.04 -9.36 19.82
C THR A 195 -3.43 -9.94 19.55
N MET A 196 -3.97 -9.75 18.35
CA MET A 196 -5.30 -10.22 18.00
C MET A 196 -5.41 -11.75 18.03
N MET A 197 -4.39 -12.45 17.53
CA MET A 197 -4.34 -13.91 17.61
C MET A 197 -4.16 -14.41 19.04
N GLY A 198 -3.41 -13.67 19.88
CA GLY A 198 -3.33 -13.93 21.31
C GLY A 198 -4.70 -13.91 21.98
N VAL A 199 -5.51 -12.88 21.70
CA VAL A 199 -6.89 -12.77 22.21
C VAL A 199 -7.78 -13.92 21.70
N ARG A 200 -7.71 -14.26 20.41
CA ARG A 200 -8.47 -15.40 19.84
C ARG A 200 -8.14 -16.72 20.55
N MET A 201 -6.87 -16.94 20.90
CA MET A 201 -6.40 -18.15 21.57
C MET A 201 -6.52 -18.10 23.11
N GLY A 202 -7.05 -17.02 23.69
CA GLY A 202 -7.10 -16.83 25.14
C GLY A 202 -5.72 -16.72 25.81
N ARG A 203 -4.70 -16.32 25.05
CA ARG A 203 -3.32 -16.14 25.56
C ARG A 203 -3.13 -14.73 26.09
N GLY A 204 -2.24 -14.57 27.06
CA GLY A 204 -1.86 -13.26 27.61
C GLY A 204 -1.26 -12.35 26.52
N VAL A 205 -1.76 -11.12 26.44
CA VAL A 205 -1.28 -10.09 25.50
C VAL A 205 -0.29 -9.15 26.18
N SER A 206 0.81 -8.85 25.51
CA SER A 206 1.77 -7.85 26.01
C SER A 206 1.31 -6.43 25.69
N VAL A 207 0.53 -5.83 26.59
CA VAL A 207 0.09 -4.43 26.48
C VAL A 207 1.30 -3.50 26.30
N ARG A 208 2.39 -3.73 27.05
CA ARG A 208 3.64 -2.95 26.93
C ARG A 208 4.23 -2.95 25.51
N ARG A 209 4.15 -4.08 24.79
CA ARG A 209 4.63 -4.16 23.40
C ARG A 209 3.77 -3.31 22.47
N VAL A 210 2.45 -3.38 22.62
CA VAL A 210 1.49 -2.53 21.89
C VAL A 210 1.78 -1.05 22.15
N LYS A 211 1.92 -0.64 23.42
CA LYS A 211 2.23 0.75 23.80
C LYS A 211 3.49 1.26 23.12
N ARG A 212 4.58 0.47 23.12
CA ARG A 212 5.86 0.84 22.51
C ARG A 212 5.75 1.00 21.00
N THR A 213 5.08 0.07 20.33
CA THR A 213 4.90 0.13 18.88
C THR A 213 4.04 1.34 18.50
N LEU A 214 2.96 1.58 19.24
CA LEU A 214 2.11 2.74 19.02
C LEU A 214 2.86 4.07 19.22
N GLN A 215 3.73 4.16 20.23
CA GLN A 215 4.59 5.33 20.43
C GLN A 215 5.45 5.61 19.19
N ARG A 216 6.01 4.55 18.57
CA ARG A 216 6.77 4.70 17.32
C ARG A 216 5.91 5.16 16.15
N ILE A 217 4.68 4.65 16.01
CA ILE A 217 3.75 5.14 14.97
C ILE A 217 3.47 6.63 15.16
N VAL A 218 3.12 7.06 16.39
CA VAL A 218 2.86 8.47 16.71
C VAL A 218 4.09 9.32 16.39
N ASP A 219 5.27 8.89 16.80
CA ASP A 219 6.51 9.62 16.53
C ASP A 219 6.81 9.70 15.02
N GLN A 220 6.57 8.63 14.26
CA GLN A 220 6.75 8.67 12.81
C GLN A 220 5.70 9.53 12.10
N VAL A 221 4.45 9.57 12.55
CA VAL A 221 3.42 10.48 11.96
C VAL A 221 3.74 11.94 12.29
N LEU A 222 4.28 12.22 13.48
CA LEU A 222 4.68 13.58 13.84
C LEU A 222 5.88 14.07 13.01
N ASN A 223 6.86 13.21 12.74
CA ASN A 223 8.12 13.60 12.09
C ASN A 223 8.16 13.34 10.58
N ASN A 224 7.48 12.31 10.09
CA ASN A 224 7.56 11.78 8.72
C ASN A 224 6.17 11.32 8.23
N GLU A 225 5.16 12.19 8.33
CA GLU A 225 3.75 11.88 8.05
C GLU A 225 3.53 11.24 6.67
N SER A 226 4.08 11.85 5.62
CA SER A 226 3.93 11.37 4.23
C SER A 226 4.50 9.96 4.04
N SER A 227 5.65 9.67 4.65
CA SER A 227 6.27 8.34 4.61
C SER A 227 5.39 7.29 5.30
N MET A 228 4.80 7.63 6.45
CA MET A 228 3.89 6.71 7.17
C MET A 228 2.58 6.48 6.42
N ILE A 229 1.96 7.53 5.90
CA ILE A 229 0.76 7.42 5.06
C ILE A 229 1.08 6.60 3.80
N GLY A 230 2.25 6.79 3.18
CA GLY A 230 2.68 5.99 2.04
C GLY A 230 2.73 4.48 2.32
N MET A 231 3.03 4.06 3.55
CA MET A 231 3.06 2.65 3.92
C MET A 231 1.67 1.99 3.89
N THR A 232 0.59 2.75 4.06
CA THR A 232 -0.77 2.18 4.04
C THR A 232 -1.18 1.71 2.64
N ALA A 233 -0.46 2.16 1.60
CA ALA A 233 -0.66 1.69 0.23
C ALA A 233 -0.06 0.29 -0.02
N LEU A 234 0.76 -0.24 0.90
CA LEU A 234 1.33 -1.59 0.80
C LEU A 234 0.22 -2.63 0.98
N ARG A 235 0.02 -3.48 -0.05
CA ARG A 235 -1.09 -4.44 -0.08
C ARG A 235 -0.61 -5.83 0.34
N ASP A 236 -0.74 -6.18 1.61
CA ASP A 236 -0.50 -7.56 2.06
C ASP A 236 -1.79 -8.40 1.93
N TYR A 237 -1.76 -9.42 1.08
CA TYR A 237 -2.93 -10.28 0.80
C TYR A 237 -3.25 -11.25 1.94
N ASP A 238 -2.26 -11.63 2.76
CA ASP A 238 -2.41 -12.68 3.77
C ASP A 238 -2.70 -12.12 5.16
N GLN A 239 -2.38 -10.84 5.39
CA GLN A 239 -2.49 -10.17 6.70
C GLN A 239 -3.49 -9.01 6.71
N TYR A 240 -4.45 -9.01 5.78
CA TYR A 240 -5.28 -7.83 5.49
C TYR A 240 -5.99 -7.26 6.73
N THR A 241 -6.49 -8.08 7.66
CA THR A 241 -7.17 -7.60 8.88
C THR A 241 -6.22 -6.84 9.81
N PHE A 242 -4.96 -7.28 9.91
CA PHE A 242 -3.96 -6.66 10.77
C PHE A 242 -3.39 -5.40 10.13
N ALA A 243 -3.13 -5.45 8.82
CA ALA A 243 -2.75 -4.29 8.02
C ALA A 243 -3.83 -3.20 8.06
N HIS A 244 -5.10 -3.59 7.92
CA HIS A 244 -6.25 -2.70 8.06
C HIS A 244 -6.25 -1.95 9.41
N SER A 245 -6.07 -2.68 10.51
CA SER A 245 -6.05 -2.07 11.85
C SER A 245 -4.89 -1.08 12.01
N VAL A 246 -3.73 -1.37 11.41
CA VAL A 246 -2.57 -0.46 11.40
C VAL A 246 -2.82 0.75 10.50
N ASN A 247 -3.44 0.57 9.32
CA ASN A 247 -3.81 1.65 8.42
C ASN A 247 -4.78 2.64 9.08
N VAL A 248 -5.86 2.11 9.68
CA VAL A 248 -6.85 2.92 10.43
C VAL A 248 -6.18 3.68 11.56
N CYS A 249 -5.24 3.05 12.28
CA CYS A 249 -4.43 3.71 13.31
C CYS A 249 -3.60 4.87 12.75
N ILE A 250 -2.85 4.67 11.66
CA ILE A 250 -2.02 5.69 11.02
C ILE A 250 -2.89 6.87 10.53
N PHE A 251 -3.96 6.57 9.81
CA PHE A 251 -4.90 7.58 9.32
C PHE A 251 -5.56 8.36 10.46
N SER A 252 -5.95 7.68 11.54
CA SER A 252 -6.57 8.32 12.71
C SER A 252 -5.59 9.25 13.41
N ILE A 253 -4.34 8.84 13.62
CA ILE A 253 -3.30 9.68 14.22
C ILE A 253 -3.00 10.90 13.33
N ALA A 254 -2.87 10.69 12.02
CA ALA A 254 -2.63 11.79 11.08
C ALA A 254 -3.78 12.81 11.07
N LEU A 255 -5.04 12.33 11.07
CA LEU A 255 -6.22 13.20 11.14
C LEU A 255 -6.29 13.91 12.50
N GLY A 256 -6.04 13.21 13.60
CA GLY A 256 -5.95 13.80 14.94
C GLY A 256 -4.90 14.90 15.02
N LYS A 257 -3.73 14.70 14.40
CA LYS A 257 -2.66 15.70 14.34
C LYS A 257 -3.12 16.94 13.58
N LYS A 258 -3.82 16.76 12.44
CA LYS A 258 -4.41 17.87 11.67
C LYS A 258 -5.46 18.66 12.48
N LEU A 259 -6.16 17.98 13.39
CA LEU A 259 -7.10 18.56 14.35
C LEU A 259 -6.43 19.12 15.62
N ALA A 260 -5.10 19.20 15.64
CA ALA A 260 -4.29 19.72 16.74
C ALA A 260 -4.46 18.97 18.08
N LEU A 261 -4.78 17.68 18.04
CA LEU A 261 -4.77 16.84 19.24
C LEU A 261 -3.35 16.75 19.82
N SER A 262 -3.25 16.76 21.14
CA SER A 262 -1.97 16.63 21.84
C SER A 262 -1.35 15.25 21.59
N LYS A 263 -0.03 15.12 21.77
CA LYS A 263 0.68 13.83 21.62
C LYS A 263 0.08 12.72 22.49
N HIS A 264 -0.43 13.06 23.68
CA HIS A 264 -1.10 12.10 24.55
C HIS A 264 -2.45 11.65 23.97
N GLU A 265 -3.25 12.58 23.45
CA GLU A 265 -4.52 12.28 22.79
C GLU A 265 -4.34 11.47 21.50
N LEU A 266 -3.30 11.76 20.71
CA LEU A 266 -2.92 10.96 19.54
C LEU A 266 -2.60 9.51 19.92
N TYR A 267 -1.93 9.32 21.05
CA TYR A 267 -1.65 7.99 21.57
C TYR A 267 -2.95 7.27 21.98
N GLU A 268 -3.86 7.93 22.71
CA GLU A 268 -5.14 7.31 23.07
C GLU A 268 -6.01 6.97 21.85
N LEU A 269 -6.08 7.89 20.88
CA LEU A 269 -6.77 7.71 19.60
C LEU A 269 -6.19 6.53 18.81
N GLY A 270 -4.87 6.50 18.65
CA GLY A 270 -4.18 5.44 17.91
C GLY A 270 -4.34 4.07 18.56
N LEU A 271 -4.39 3.98 19.89
CA LEU A 271 -4.61 2.71 20.57
C LEU A 271 -6.02 2.17 20.33
N GLY A 272 -7.04 3.04 20.42
CA GLY A 272 -8.41 2.66 20.10
C GLY A 272 -8.57 2.29 18.63
N ALA A 273 -7.97 3.07 17.73
CA ALA A 273 -7.98 2.79 16.29
C ALA A 273 -7.30 1.47 15.94
N LEU A 274 -6.16 1.13 16.57
CA LEU A 274 -5.48 -0.14 16.35
C LEU A 274 -6.28 -1.36 16.86
N MET A 275 -7.11 -1.16 17.89
CA MET A 275 -7.88 -2.22 18.55
C MET A 275 -9.38 -2.21 18.19
N HIS A 276 -9.83 -1.33 17.30
CA HIS A 276 -11.26 -1.09 17.05
C HIS A 276 -11.99 -2.40 16.67
N ASP A 277 -11.31 -3.23 15.89
CA ASP A 277 -11.81 -4.48 15.33
C ASP A 277 -11.50 -5.72 16.20
N LEU A 278 -10.96 -5.55 17.42
CA LEU A 278 -10.50 -6.66 18.26
C LEU A 278 -11.61 -7.69 18.53
N GLY A 279 -12.86 -7.26 18.66
CA GLY A 279 -14.00 -8.14 18.90
C GLY A 279 -14.26 -9.15 17.78
N LYS A 280 -13.77 -8.91 16.55
CA LYS A 280 -13.82 -9.92 15.48
C LYS A 280 -13.05 -11.19 15.84
N MET A 281 -12.14 -11.14 16.80
CA MET A 281 -11.43 -12.31 17.31
C MET A 281 -12.30 -13.23 18.18
N LYS A 282 -13.44 -12.75 18.67
CA LYS A 282 -14.44 -13.53 19.42
C LYS A 282 -15.51 -14.15 18.50
N MET A 283 -15.49 -13.81 17.20
CA MET A 283 -16.44 -14.31 16.21
C MET A 283 -15.96 -15.60 15.53
N PRO A 284 -16.89 -16.46 15.05
CA PRO A 284 -16.55 -17.63 14.24
C PRO A 284 -15.69 -17.27 13.04
N ILE A 285 -14.62 -18.04 12.81
CA ILE A 285 -13.67 -17.73 11.74
C ILE A 285 -14.36 -17.81 10.38
N GLU A 286 -15.25 -18.79 10.21
CA GLU A 286 -16.02 -19.06 9.00
C GLU A 286 -16.84 -17.85 8.57
N VAL A 287 -17.35 -17.07 9.53
CA VAL A 287 -18.09 -15.82 9.28
C VAL A 287 -17.12 -14.70 8.92
N THR A 288 -16.07 -14.50 9.71
CA THR A 288 -15.12 -13.39 9.49
C THR A 288 -14.28 -13.53 8.22
N THR A 289 -14.07 -14.75 7.72
CA THR A 289 -13.28 -15.01 6.51
C THR A 289 -14.11 -15.42 5.30
N LYS A 290 -15.46 -15.40 5.41
CA LYS A 290 -16.35 -15.85 4.33
C LYS A 290 -16.10 -15.07 3.03
N PRO A 291 -15.83 -15.74 1.90
CA PRO A 291 -15.77 -15.09 0.62
C PRO A 291 -17.19 -14.74 0.12
N GLY A 292 -17.42 -13.48 -0.22
CA GLY A 292 -18.70 -13.01 -0.76
C GLY A 292 -19.66 -12.44 0.29
N ALA A 293 -20.95 -12.37 -0.07
CA ALA A 293 -21.97 -11.75 0.78
C ALA A 293 -22.31 -12.60 2.01
N LEU A 294 -22.53 -11.92 3.13
CA LEU A 294 -22.98 -12.52 4.38
C LEU A 294 -24.51 -12.60 4.41
N ALA A 295 -25.04 -13.69 4.96
CA ALA A 295 -26.45 -13.83 5.30
C ALA A 295 -26.81 -12.91 6.48
N GLU A 296 -28.10 -12.65 6.67
CA GLU A 296 -28.58 -11.76 7.74
C GLU A 296 -28.12 -12.20 9.14
N ALA A 297 -28.23 -13.49 9.45
CA ALA A 297 -27.76 -14.05 10.72
C ALA A 297 -26.23 -13.91 10.92
N GLU A 298 -25.45 -14.02 9.83
CA GLU A 298 -23.99 -13.80 9.87
C GLU A 298 -23.67 -12.31 10.07
N TRP A 299 -24.47 -11.42 9.48
CA TRP A 299 -24.38 -9.98 9.71
C TRP A 299 -24.68 -9.60 11.15
N ASP A 300 -25.68 -10.23 11.78
CA ASP A 300 -26.01 -9.98 13.18
C ASP A 300 -24.86 -10.36 14.11
N MET A 301 -24.19 -11.49 13.87
CA MET A 301 -22.96 -11.85 14.59
C MET A 301 -21.87 -10.79 14.39
N ILE A 302 -21.63 -10.34 13.15
CA ILE A 302 -20.63 -9.30 12.91
C ILE A 302 -20.99 -8.00 13.64
N ARG A 303 -22.26 -7.62 13.72
CA ARG A 303 -22.68 -6.39 14.43
C ARG A 303 -22.40 -6.41 15.93
N GLU A 304 -22.12 -7.58 16.51
CA GLU A 304 -21.75 -7.71 17.92
C GLU A 304 -20.28 -7.40 18.20
N HIS A 305 -19.40 -7.40 17.18
CA HIS A 305 -17.97 -7.22 17.39
C HIS A 305 -17.55 -5.92 18.10
N PRO A 306 -18.25 -4.77 17.99
CA PRO A 306 -17.88 -3.59 18.78
C PRO A 306 -18.08 -3.84 20.29
N THR A 307 -19.16 -4.54 20.66
CA THR A 307 -19.45 -4.92 22.04
C THR A 307 -18.43 -5.94 22.54
N GLU A 308 -18.15 -6.98 21.75
CA GLU A 308 -17.12 -7.98 22.10
C GLU A 308 -15.72 -7.38 22.17
N GLY A 309 -15.43 -6.37 21.36
CA GLY A 309 -14.17 -5.63 21.39
C GLY A 309 -13.99 -4.89 22.72
N LEU A 310 -15.04 -4.20 23.17
CA LEU A 310 -15.07 -3.57 24.50
C LEU A 310 -14.84 -4.60 25.62
N LEU A 311 -15.55 -5.73 25.60
CA LEU A 311 -15.40 -6.79 26.60
C LEU A 311 -13.99 -7.38 26.61
N ALA A 312 -13.42 -7.68 25.44
CA ALA A 312 -12.06 -8.19 25.32
C ALA A 312 -11.02 -7.20 25.86
N LEU A 313 -11.19 -5.90 25.60
CA LEU A 313 -10.29 -4.87 26.13
C LEU A 313 -10.40 -4.73 27.65
N LEU A 314 -11.58 -4.92 28.22
CA LEU A 314 -11.79 -4.96 29.68
C LEU A 314 -11.05 -6.16 30.30
N GLU A 315 -11.15 -7.34 29.68
CA GLU A 315 -10.42 -8.55 30.11
C GLU A 315 -8.89 -8.36 30.06
N MET A 316 -8.39 -7.66 29.05
CA MET A 316 -6.96 -7.38 28.88
C MET A 316 -6.43 -6.33 29.86
N SER A 317 -7.30 -5.46 30.38
CA SER A 317 -6.91 -4.39 31.27
C SER A 317 -6.73 -4.92 32.70
N SER A 318 -5.49 -5.24 33.06
CA SER A 318 -5.09 -5.13 34.47
C SER A 318 -5.33 -3.67 34.89
N PHE A 319 -6.23 -3.45 35.85
CA PHE A 319 -6.75 -2.15 36.30
C PHE A 319 -5.79 -0.96 36.06
N GLY A 320 -5.97 -0.23 34.94
CA GLY A 320 -5.28 1.03 34.66
C GLY A 320 -4.42 1.09 33.39
N ASP A 321 -4.16 -0.02 32.70
CA ASP A 321 -3.21 -0.02 31.59
C ASP A 321 -3.76 0.45 30.22
N LEU A 322 -5.08 0.44 30.02
CA LEU A 322 -5.74 0.85 28.78
C LEU A 322 -6.57 2.14 29.00
N PRO A 323 -6.40 3.18 28.17
CA PRO A 323 -7.20 4.39 28.25
C PRO A 323 -8.67 4.09 27.92
N LEU A 324 -9.57 4.59 28.76
CA LEU A 324 -11.03 4.45 28.59
C LEU A 324 -11.51 4.89 27.21
N ARG A 325 -10.87 5.91 26.62
CA ARG A 325 -11.16 6.39 25.27
C ARG A 325 -10.93 5.32 24.20
N GLY A 326 -9.89 4.49 24.36
CA GLY A 326 -9.62 3.37 23.45
C GLY A 326 -10.74 2.32 23.47
N MET A 327 -11.28 2.03 24.65
CA MET A 327 -12.42 1.12 24.81
C MET A 327 -13.71 1.69 24.19
N LEU A 328 -13.95 3.00 24.35
CA LEU A 328 -15.09 3.68 23.74
C LEU A 328 -15.01 3.64 22.20
N ILE A 329 -13.83 3.84 21.62
CA ILE A 329 -13.62 3.73 20.17
C ILE A 329 -14.02 2.34 19.68
N ALA A 330 -13.53 1.27 20.32
CA ALA A 330 -13.88 -0.10 19.94
C ALA A 330 -15.39 -0.33 19.98
N TYR A 331 -16.10 0.25 20.95
CA TYR A 331 -17.55 0.15 21.05
C TYR A 331 -18.30 1.00 20.02
N GLU A 332 -17.80 2.18 19.68
CA GLU A 332 -18.56 3.22 18.96
C GLU A 332 -18.23 3.37 17.47
N HIS A 333 -17.15 2.77 16.97
CA HIS A 333 -16.64 3.07 15.62
C HIS A 333 -17.62 2.77 14.45
N HIS A 334 -18.67 1.99 14.68
CA HIS A 334 -19.76 1.77 13.71
C HIS A 334 -21.07 2.51 14.04
N MET A 335 -21.09 3.32 15.09
CA MET A 335 -22.19 4.24 15.34
C MET A 335 -22.13 5.39 14.34
N LYS A 336 -23.29 5.74 13.78
CA LYS A 336 -23.45 6.87 12.87
C LYS A 336 -23.84 8.13 13.64
N ILE A 337 -23.57 9.30 13.06
CA ILE A 337 -23.97 10.59 13.64
C ILE A 337 -25.50 10.74 13.77
N ASP A 338 -26.26 10.05 12.94
CA ASP A 338 -27.72 10.00 12.98
C ASP A 338 -28.26 8.89 13.92
N LEU A 339 -27.35 8.21 14.64
CA LEU A 339 -27.61 7.11 15.56
C LEU A 339 -28.27 5.85 14.93
N THR A 340 -28.27 5.75 13.59
CA THR A 340 -28.81 4.57 12.87
C THR A 340 -27.81 3.41 12.76
N GLY A 341 -26.55 3.64 13.17
CA GLY A 341 -25.48 2.63 13.21
C GLY A 341 -25.63 1.60 14.33
N TYR A 342 -24.54 0.90 14.64
CA TYR A 342 -24.48 -0.12 15.69
C TYR A 342 -23.19 -0.02 16.51
N PRO A 343 -23.18 -0.50 17.77
CA PRO A 343 -24.31 -0.99 18.56
C PRO A 343 -25.24 0.16 18.97
N ARG A 344 -26.51 -0.16 19.30
CA ARG A 344 -27.45 0.86 19.80
C ARG A 344 -27.23 1.08 21.29
N SER A 345 -26.95 2.31 21.68
CA SER A 345 -26.85 2.68 23.09
C SER A 345 -28.24 2.72 23.75
N ARG A 346 -28.35 2.19 24.97
CA ARG A 346 -29.60 2.29 25.77
C ARG A 346 -29.97 3.73 26.11
N ARG A 347 -28.98 4.63 26.17
CA ARG A 347 -29.16 6.08 26.34
C ARG A 347 -28.61 6.76 25.08
N PRO A 348 -29.44 7.44 24.28
CA PRO A 348 -28.97 8.14 23.10
C PRO A 348 -27.85 9.12 23.47
N ARG A 349 -26.70 8.96 22.82
CA ARG A 349 -25.57 9.88 22.94
C ARG A 349 -24.80 9.85 21.64
N ASP A 350 -24.19 10.98 21.33
CA ASP A 350 -23.34 11.07 20.15
C ASP A 350 -22.03 10.29 20.38
N PRO A 351 -21.49 9.66 19.32
CA PRO A 351 -20.16 9.07 19.37
C PRO A 351 -19.11 10.14 19.69
N THR A 352 -18.09 9.76 20.46
CA THR A 352 -17.01 10.67 20.82
C THR A 352 -16.29 11.19 19.57
N LEU A 353 -15.59 12.33 19.68
CA LEU A 353 -14.76 12.83 18.58
C LEU A 353 -13.78 11.75 18.07
N PHE A 354 -13.19 10.97 18.98
CA PHE A 354 -12.22 9.94 18.60
C PHE A 354 -12.89 8.80 17.83
N SER A 355 -14.07 8.37 18.27
CA SER A 355 -14.86 7.37 17.55
C SER A 355 -15.26 7.85 16.16
N ARG A 356 -15.70 9.12 16.02
CA ARG A 356 -16.02 9.72 14.73
C ARG A 356 -14.81 9.82 13.79
N ILE A 357 -13.61 10.13 14.32
CA ILE A 357 -12.36 10.07 13.57
C ILE A 357 -12.13 8.65 13.06
N VAL A 358 -12.22 7.65 13.94
CA VAL A 358 -12.00 6.25 13.56
C VAL A 358 -13.03 5.78 12.54
N SER A 359 -14.32 6.10 12.68
CA SER A 359 -15.37 5.76 11.71
C SER A 359 -15.06 6.28 10.29
N VAL A 360 -14.53 7.50 10.17
CA VAL A 360 -14.11 8.07 8.87
C VAL A 360 -12.95 7.27 8.29
N THR A 361 -11.92 7.01 9.09
CA THR A 361 -10.70 6.33 8.62
C THR A 361 -10.89 4.84 8.34
N ASP A 362 -11.71 4.14 9.14
CA ASP A 362 -12.13 2.75 8.90
C ASP A 362 -12.96 2.68 7.62
N GLY A 363 -13.96 3.56 7.46
CA GLY A 363 -14.79 3.60 6.25
C GLY A 363 -13.97 3.77 4.97
N PHE A 364 -12.96 4.64 4.99
CA PHE A 364 -12.05 4.82 3.87
C PHE A 364 -11.20 3.57 3.60
N ASP A 365 -10.44 3.10 4.59
CA ASP A 365 -9.54 1.96 4.39
C ASP A 365 -10.33 0.68 4.03
N ALA A 366 -11.50 0.48 4.63
CA ALA A 366 -12.41 -0.61 4.31
C ALA A 366 -12.81 -0.66 2.84
N ALA A 367 -13.06 0.50 2.23
CA ALA A 367 -13.50 0.61 0.86
C ALA A 367 -12.33 0.55 -0.15
N THR A 368 -11.14 1.01 0.25
CA THR A 368 -9.94 1.07 -0.61
C THR A 368 -9.01 -0.13 -0.49
N THR A 369 -9.26 -1.01 0.48
CA THR A 369 -8.47 -2.23 0.73
C THR A 369 -9.27 -3.48 0.35
N ARG A 370 -8.59 -4.52 -0.14
CA ARG A 370 -9.22 -5.80 -0.49
C ARG A 370 -9.59 -6.56 0.79
N ARG A 371 -10.82 -7.06 0.89
CA ARG A 371 -11.32 -7.84 2.05
C ARG A 371 -11.92 -9.17 1.59
N SER A 372 -12.16 -10.10 2.52
CA SER A 372 -12.79 -11.41 2.21
C SER A 372 -14.11 -11.27 1.42
N TYR A 373 -14.93 -10.27 1.77
CA TYR A 373 -16.21 -9.98 1.12
C TYR A 373 -16.13 -8.90 0.03
N GLN A 374 -14.98 -8.22 -0.15
CA GLN A 374 -14.76 -7.21 -1.19
C GLN A 374 -13.52 -7.55 -2.02
N THR A 375 -13.75 -8.21 -3.15
CA THR A 375 -12.69 -8.76 -4.00
C THR A 375 -11.98 -7.72 -4.86
N THR A 376 -12.65 -6.61 -5.17
CA THR A 376 -12.11 -5.46 -5.91
C THR A 376 -12.19 -4.21 -5.02
N PRO A 377 -11.04 -3.64 -4.60
CA PRO A 377 -11.04 -2.38 -3.88
C PRO A 377 -11.55 -1.25 -4.76
N ASN A 378 -12.28 -0.31 -4.17
CA ASN A 378 -12.71 0.90 -4.86
C ASN A 378 -11.53 1.85 -5.05
N LEU A 379 -11.61 2.70 -6.08
CA LEU A 379 -10.62 3.73 -6.29
C LEU A 379 -10.71 4.79 -5.18
N PRO A 380 -9.59 5.23 -4.57
CA PRO A 380 -9.63 6.15 -3.45
C PRO A 380 -10.39 7.45 -3.72
N ASP A 381 -10.26 8.03 -4.91
CA ASP A 381 -10.95 9.26 -5.32
C ASP A 381 -12.48 9.07 -5.34
N ALA A 382 -12.95 7.92 -5.83
CA ALA A 382 -14.37 7.58 -5.82
C ALA A 382 -14.90 7.41 -4.39
N VAL A 383 -14.12 6.77 -3.51
CA VAL A 383 -14.47 6.61 -2.08
C VAL A 383 -14.55 7.96 -1.37
N LEU A 384 -13.55 8.84 -1.56
CA LEU A 384 -13.53 10.17 -0.94
C LEU A 384 -14.71 11.03 -1.40
N ARG A 385 -15.07 10.95 -2.69
CA ARG A 385 -16.27 11.62 -3.23
C ARG A 385 -17.54 11.07 -2.57
N GLU A 386 -17.68 9.75 -2.53
CA GLU A 386 -18.85 9.11 -1.93
C GLU A 386 -19.00 9.47 -0.45
N MET A 387 -17.91 9.44 0.33
CA MET A 387 -17.92 9.85 1.74
C MET A 387 -18.33 11.31 1.94
N SER A 388 -18.02 12.19 0.97
CA SER A 388 -18.33 13.62 1.04
C SER A 388 -19.77 13.94 0.62
N GLU A 389 -20.36 13.14 -0.27
CA GLU A 389 -21.65 13.43 -0.90
C GLU A 389 -22.81 12.56 -0.36
N ASN A 390 -22.53 11.41 0.25
CA ASN A 390 -23.55 10.45 0.66
C ASN A 390 -23.92 10.57 2.16
N PRO A 391 -25.01 11.27 2.52
CA PRO A 391 -25.42 11.41 3.91
C PRO A 391 -25.83 10.07 4.56
N ALA A 392 -26.23 9.06 3.77
CA ALA A 392 -26.63 7.75 4.29
C ALA A 392 -25.47 6.97 4.96
N ARG A 393 -24.22 7.38 4.69
CA ARG A 393 -23.04 6.87 5.39
C ARG A 393 -23.05 7.26 6.88
N GLY A 394 -23.69 8.36 7.25
CA GLY A 394 -23.78 8.81 8.64
C GLY A 394 -22.41 9.19 9.24
N LEU A 395 -21.48 9.67 8.41
CA LEU A 395 -20.17 10.16 8.80
C LEU A 395 -20.21 11.65 9.16
N ASP A 396 -19.32 12.09 10.02
CA ASP A 396 -19.13 13.51 10.32
C ASP A 396 -18.45 14.22 9.14
N LEU A 397 -19.22 15.05 8.41
CA LEU A 397 -18.76 15.71 7.18
C LEU A 397 -17.61 16.69 7.40
N LEU A 398 -17.45 17.28 8.60
CA LEU A 398 -16.32 18.13 8.90
C LEU A 398 -15.03 17.31 9.00
N LEU A 399 -15.11 16.12 9.60
CA LEU A 399 -14.00 15.19 9.66
C LEU A 399 -13.68 14.59 8.30
N VAL A 400 -14.69 14.26 7.49
CA VAL A 400 -14.49 13.82 6.09
C VAL A 400 -13.75 14.90 5.30
N LYS A 401 -14.16 16.17 5.39
CA LYS A 401 -13.47 17.28 4.70
C LYS A 401 -12.02 17.43 5.18
N ALA A 402 -11.78 17.35 6.49
CA ALA A 402 -10.43 17.41 7.04
C ALA A 402 -9.56 16.23 6.56
N PHE A 403 -10.15 15.04 6.46
CA PHE A 403 -9.51 13.82 5.97
C PHE A 403 -9.16 13.90 4.47
N VAL A 404 -10.10 14.34 3.62
CA VAL A 404 -9.86 14.60 2.19
C VAL A 404 -8.71 15.60 2.03
N SER A 405 -8.72 16.68 2.81
CA SER A 405 -7.65 17.69 2.79
C SER A 405 -6.31 17.19 3.34
N MET A 406 -6.27 16.02 3.99
CA MET A 406 -5.05 15.39 4.50
C MET A 406 -4.44 14.46 3.47
N ILE A 407 -5.26 13.60 2.87
CA ILE A 407 -4.81 12.58 1.91
C ILE A 407 -4.60 13.17 0.51
N GLY A 408 -5.38 14.20 0.16
CA GLY A 408 -5.52 14.68 -1.20
C GLY A 408 -6.54 13.86 -1.99
N PHE A 409 -7.14 14.46 -3.01
CA PHE A 409 -8.13 13.78 -3.88
C PHE A 409 -7.50 12.61 -4.64
N TYR A 410 -6.23 12.75 -4.99
CA TYR A 410 -5.38 11.69 -5.53
C TYR A 410 -4.31 11.35 -4.50
N PRO A 411 -4.49 10.30 -3.68
CA PRO A 411 -3.49 9.90 -2.68
C PRO A 411 -2.14 9.57 -3.30
N VAL A 412 -1.08 9.63 -2.48
CA VAL A 412 0.26 9.17 -2.86
C VAL A 412 0.19 7.73 -3.39
N GLY A 413 0.80 7.52 -4.56
CA GLY A 413 0.74 6.28 -5.30
C GLY A 413 -0.53 6.11 -6.13
N SER A 414 -1.34 7.13 -6.35
CA SER A 414 -2.35 7.10 -7.44
C SER A 414 -1.65 7.21 -8.80
N VAL A 415 -2.13 6.44 -9.79
CA VAL A 415 -1.73 6.61 -11.20
C VAL A 415 -2.78 7.48 -11.86
N VAL A 416 -2.37 8.59 -12.48
CA VAL A 416 -3.26 9.56 -13.12
C VAL A 416 -2.84 9.76 -14.58
N ILE A 417 -3.79 10.19 -15.42
CA ILE A 417 -3.52 10.65 -16.78
C ILE A 417 -3.60 12.17 -16.75
N LEU A 418 -2.55 12.84 -17.21
CA LEU A 418 -2.50 14.29 -17.32
C LEU A 418 -3.30 14.78 -18.53
N ASP A 419 -3.57 16.08 -18.60
CA ASP A 419 -4.15 16.74 -19.78
C ASP A 419 -3.24 16.63 -21.03
N THR A 420 -1.95 16.35 -20.82
CA THR A 420 -0.97 15.99 -21.86
C THR A 420 -1.09 14.54 -22.36
N PHE A 421 -2.01 13.74 -21.81
CA PHE A 421 -2.16 12.29 -22.02
C PHE A 421 -1.00 11.43 -21.48
N GLU A 422 -0.07 12.03 -20.74
CA GLU A 422 1.00 11.29 -20.08
C GLU A 422 0.50 10.60 -18.80
N LEU A 423 1.03 9.39 -18.55
CA LEU A 423 0.80 8.68 -17.29
C LEU A 423 1.75 9.22 -16.21
N ALA A 424 1.19 9.67 -15.09
CA ALA A 424 1.94 10.16 -13.95
C ALA A 424 1.59 9.39 -12.67
N VAL A 425 2.48 9.43 -11.68
CA VAL A 425 2.24 8.87 -10.35
C VAL A 425 2.33 9.98 -9.31
N VAL A 426 1.34 10.04 -8.43
CA VAL A 426 1.34 11.01 -7.33
C VAL A 426 2.40 10.63 -6.31
N ILE A 427 3.41 11.47 -6.12
CA ILE A 427 4.51 11.24 -5.16
C ILE A 427 4.33 12.01 -3.84
N ALA A 428 3.47 13.03 -3.81
CA ALA A 428 3.18 13.83 -2.63
C ALA A 428 1.73 14.38 -2.69
N PRO A 429 1.08 14.64 -1.54
CA PRO A 429 -0.23 15.30 -1.50
C PRO A 429 -0.17 16.70 -2.10
N SER A 430 -1.25 17.14 -2.75
CA SER A 430 -1.38 18.53 -3.21
C SER A 430 -1.32 19.50 -2.04
N THR A 431 -0.55 20.58 -2.18
CA THR A 431 -0.55 21.71 -1.23
C THR A 431 -1.78 22.62 -1.40
N ARG A 432 -2.58 22.40 -2.46
CA ARG A 432 -3.82 23.13 -2.75
C ARG A 432 -4.99 22.13 -2.78
N PRO A 433 -5.90 22.13 -1.77
CA PRO A 433 -7.02 21.20 -1.71
C PRO A 433 -8.06 21.35 -2.83
N ASP A 434 -8.07 22.50 -3.52
CA ASP A 434 -9.15 22.94 -4.41
C ASP A 434 -8.72 23.07 -5.89
N ALA A 435 -7.53 22.59 -6.26
CA ALA A 435 -6.95 22.76 -7.60
C ALA A 435 -6.97 21.45 -8.42
#